data_AF-A0A818NBW5-F1
#
_entry.id   AF-A0A818NBW5-F1
#
_cell.length_a   1.000
_cell.length_b   1.000
_cell.length_c   1.000
_cell.angle_alpha   90.00
_cell.angle_beta   90.00
_cell.angle_gamma   90.00
#
_symmetry.space_group_name_H-M   'P 1'
#
loop_
_entity.id
_entity.type
_entity.pdbx_description
1 polymer ?
#
loop_
_entity_poly.entity_id
_entity_poly.type
_entity_poly.pdbx_seq_one_letter_code
_entity_poly.pdbx_strand_id
1 'polypeptide(L)'
;MASSNDETYESIGLVKPDVNVYVIPPRQSTTRKHRAADWKLDSPNFICRLKIISKGDKCLVRLEDRNTGAHFATCPIENYPSIAVENVEDSTRYFVIRVQNENGQQAFLGIGFNDRSDSFDFNVALQDHFKYIKQNKKIEQEEKVTNNLSSEQQQQSKLDLSFKEGQTIKINLKSSFAGDEPSKKSVKNMNDNFTPGILPPPKSNIPKITPPPPSTNSDSNWMQF
;
A
#
# COMPACT_ATOMS: atom_id res chain seq x y z
N MET A 1 0.94 -40.88 -10.30
CA MET A 1 1.07 -39.72 -9.39
C MET A 1 0.36 -38.56 -10.04
N ALA A 2 -0.90 -38.32 -9.65
CA ALA A 2 -1.65 -37.17 -10.13
C ALA A 2 -1.08 -35.94 -9.43
N SER A 3 -0.62 -34.96 -10.20
CA SER A 3 -0.24 -33.65 -9.69
C SER A 3 -1.48 -33.02 -9.07
N SER A 4 -1.50 -32.93 -7.74
CA SER A 4 -2.44 -32.10 -7.01
C SER A 4 -2.15 -30.65 -7.39
N ASN A 5 -2.71 -30.19 -8.50
CA ASN A 5 -2.95 -28.78 -8.70
C ASN A 5 -4.03 -28.43 -7.67
N ASP A 6 -3.60 -28.07 -6.46
CA ASP A 6 -4.45 -27.32 -5.55
C ASP A 6 -5.09 -26.21 -6.38
N GLU A 7 -6.42 -26.22 -6.50
CA GLU A 7 -7.24 -25.18 -7.12
C GLU A 7 -7.18 -23.89 -6.27
N THR A 8 -5.98 -23.47 -5.89
CA THR A 8 -5.74 -22.20 -5.24
C THR A 8 -5.82 -21.15 -6.34
N TYR A 9 -6.89 -20.36 -6.30
CA TYR A 9 -7.07 -19.22 -7.18
C TYR A 9 -5.82 -18.33 -7.20
N GLU A 10 -5.28 -18.11 -8.40
CA GLU A 10 -4.14 -17.22 -8.64
C GLU A 10 -4.67 -15.93 -9.28
N SER A 11 -4.50 -14.80 -8.60
CA SER A 11 -4.82 -13.49 -9.17
C SER A 11 -3.56 -12.73 -9.55
N ILE A 12 -3.59 -12.04 -10.68
CA ILE A 12 -2.49 -11.21 -11.14
C ILE A 12 -2.79 -9.77 -10.72
N GLY A 13 -1.98 -9.23 -9.80
CA GLY A 13 -2.16 -7.86 -9.28
C GLY A 13 -1.51 -6.80 -10.15
N LEU A 14 -0.36 -7.11 -10.76
CA LEU A 14 0.38 -6.16 -11.60
C LEU A 14 1.18 -6.90 -12.67
N VAL A 15 1.24 -6.31 -13.86
CA VAL A 15 2.13 -6.77 -14.94
C VAL A 15 2.92 -5.58 -15.47
N LYS A 16 4.24 -5.70 -15.51
CA LYS A 16 5.14 -4.71 -16.11
C LYS A 16 5.94 -5.37 -17.24
N PRO A 17 5.81 -4.91 -18.49
CA PRO A 17 6.39 -5.59 -19.66
C PRO A 17 7.91 -5.44 -19.77
N ASP A 18 8.45 -4.31 -19.31
CA ASP A 18 9.86 -3.95 -19.47
C ASP A 18 10.50 -3.74 -18.09
N VAL A 19 11.13 -4.80 -17.58
CA VAL A 19 11.91 -4.76 -16.34
C VAL A 19 13.30 -5.30 -16.61
N ASN A 20 14.30 -4.49 -16.29
CA ASN A 20 15.70 -4.84 -16.44
C ASN A 20 16.18 -5.66 -15.25
N VAL A 21 16.94 -6.70 -15.53
CA VAL A 21 17.48 -7.63 -14.55
C VAL A 21 19.00 -7.52 -14.55
N TYR A 22 19.57 -7.42 -13.36
CA TYR A 22 20.99 -7.22 -13.10
C TYR A 22 21.51 -8.27 -12.12
N VAL A 23 22.64 -8.87 -12.44
CA VAL A 23 23.37 -9.71 -11.50
C VAL A 23 24.05 -8.81 -10.48
N ILE A 24 23.72 -9.01 -9.20
CA ILE A 24 24.28 -8.20 -8.11
C ILE A 24 25.43 -8.93 -7.43
N PRO A 25 26.45 -8.19 -6.95
CA PRO A 25 27.50 -8.78 -6.11
C PRO A 25 26.91 -9.41 -4.83
N PRO A 26 27.49 -10.51 -4.33
CA PRO A 26 27.10 -11.08 -3.04
C PRO A 26 27.20 -10.04 -1.93
N ARG A 27 26.26 -10.08 -0.98
CA ARG A 27 26.23 -9.14 0.14
C ARG A 27 27.51 -9.31 0.99
N GLN A 28 28.33 -8.26 1.03
CA GLN A 28 29.60 -8.25 1.77
C GLN A 28 29.40 -8.15 3.30
N SER A 29 28.31 -7.52 3.76
CA SER A 29 27.97 -7.38 5.18
C SER A 29 26.48 -7.12 5.36
N THR A 30 25.90 -7.62 6.45
CA THR A 30 24.47 -7.45 6.80
C THR A 30 24.06 -5.98 6.96
N THR A 31 24.98 -5.10 7.35
CA THR A 31 24.70 -3.68 7.62
C THR A 31 24.71 -2.82 6.36
N ARG A 32 25.37 -3.25 5.28
CA ARG A 32 25.49 -2.46 4.05
C ARG A 32 24.27 -2.69 3.15
N LYS A 33 23.50 -1.64 2.90
CA LYS A 33 22.41 -1.65 1.91
C LYS A 33 22.97 -1.76 0.50
N HIS A 34 22.19 -2.34 -0.39
CA HIS A 34 22.56 -2.39 -1.80
C HIS A 34 22.50 -0.99 -2.43
N ARG A 35 23.47 -0.70 -3.31
CA ARG A 35 23.52 0.52 -4.13
C ARG A 35 23.52 0.15 -5.60
N ALA A 36 22.72 0.84 -6.39
CA ALA A 36 22.59 0.59 -7.82
C ALA A 36 23.85 1.05 -8.57
N ALA A 37 24.58 2.04 -8.03
CA ALA A 37 25.89 2.44 -8.53
C ALA A 37 26.94 1.30 -8.54
N ASP A 38 26.78 0.29 -7.67
CA ASP A 38 27.66 -0.88 -7.64
C ASP A 38 27.30 -1.91 -8.75
N TRP A 39 26.23 -1.68 -9.53
CA TRP A 39 25.72 -2.60 -10.54
C TRP A 39 26.04 -2.11 -11.97
N LYS A 40 26.05 -3.03 -12.94
CA LYS A 40 26.24 -2.69 -14.37
C LYS A 40 24.94 -2.17 -14.99
N LEU A 41 24.55 -0.94 -14.67
CA LEU A 41 23.30 -0.34 -15.14
C LEU A 41 23.23 -0.16 -16.67
N ASP A 42 24.38 0.06 -17.32
CA ASP A 42 24.49 0.29 -18.77
C ASP A 42 24.23 -0.97 -19.62
N SER A 43 24.31 -2.15 -19.02
CA SER A 43 24.17 -3.41 -19.73
C SER A 43 23.36 -4.38 -18.88
N PRO A 44 22.02 -4.29 -18.92
CA PRO A 44 21.16 -5.24 -18.22
C PRO A 44 21.45 -6.66 -18.74
N ASN A 45 21.52 -7.62 -17.82
CA ASN A 45 21.79 -9.01 -18.16
C ASN A 45 20.61 -9.63 -18.90
N PHE A 46 19.40 -9.20 -18.54
CA PHE A 46 18.16 -9.74 -19.09
C PHE A 46 17.06 -8.69 -18.99
N ILE A 47 16.11 -8.72 -19.94
CA ILE A 47 14.91 -7.87 -19.91
C ILE A 47 13.73 -8.82 -19.83
N CYS A 48 12.88 -8.61 -18.83
CA CYS A 48 11.79 -9.52 -18.51
C CYS A 48 10.48 -8.79 -18.32
N ARG A 49 9.39 -9.54 -18.46
CA ARG A 49 8.07 -9.20 -18.00
C ARG A 49 7.92 -9.64 -16.56
N LEU A 50 7.67 -8.67 -15.67
CA LEU A 50 7.40 -8.91 -14.26
C LEU A 50 5.90 -9.06 -14.03
N LYS A 51 5.50 -10.08 -13.28
CA LYS A 51 4.12 -10.28 -12.82
C LYS A 51 4.08 -10.43 -11.30
N ILE A 52 3.18 -9.72 -10.64
CA ILE A 52 2.84 -9.96 -9.23
C ILE A 52 1.63 -10.88 -9.22
N ILE A 53 1.80 -12.07 -8.66
CA ILE A 53 0.79 -13.12 -8.55
C ILE A 53 0.46 -13.31 -7.07
N SER A 54 -0.82 -13.28 -6.75
CA SER A 54 -1.34 -13.59 -5.43
C SER A 54 -1.92 -14.99 -5.45
N LYS A 55 -1.39 -15.88 -4.62
CA LYS A 55 -1.88 -17.25 -4.45
C LYS A 55 -2.35 -17.43 -3.00
N GLY A 56 -3.65 -17.23 -2.78
CA GLY A 56 -4.22 -17.14 -1.43
C GLY A 56 -3.51 -16.07 -0.59
N ASP A 57 -2.89 -16.49 0.52
CA ASP A 57 -2.14 -15.61 1.42
C ASP A 57 -0.70 -15.32 0.99
N LYS A 58 -0.21 -15.94 -0.09
CA LYS A 58 1.18 -15.80 -0.55
C LYS A 58 1.26 -14.84 -1.73
N CYS A 59 2.28 -13.98 -1.72
CA CYS A 59 2.61 -13.13 -2.86
C CYS A 59 3.82 -13.71 -3.61
N LEU A 60 3.75 -13.78 -4.93
CA LEU A 60 4.77 -14.35 -5.80
C LEU A 60 5.10 -13.31 -6.88
N VAL A 61 6.35 -12.88 -6.95
CA VAL A 61 6.83 -12.06 -8.08
C VAL A 61 7.46 -12.99 -9.10
N ARG A 62 6.84 -13.12 -10.27
CA ARG A 62 7.31 -13.97 -11.37
C ARG A 62 8.00 -13.12 -12.44
N LEU A 63 9.19 -13.53 -12.82
CA LEU A 63 9.91 -12.98 -13.97
C LEU A 63 9.76 -13.94 -15.14
N GLU A 64 9.28 -13.42 -16.27
CA GLU A 64 9.11 -14.15 -17.52
C GLU A 64 9.87 -13.45 -18.64
N ASP A 65 10.39 -14.18 -19.61
CA ASP A 65 10.96 -13.57 -20.80
C ASP A 65 9.89 -12.76 -21.55
N ARG A 66 10.25 -11.54 -21.98
CA ARG A 66 9.34 -10.66 -22.73
C ARG A 66 8.89 -11.28 -24.05
N ASN A 67 9.77 -12.03 -24.72
CA ASN A 67 9.53 -12.56 -26.07
C ASN A 67 8.92 -13.96 -26.05
N THR A 68 9.54 -14.89 -25.33
CA THR A 68 9.09 -16.29 -25.30
C THR A 68 8.02 -16.56 -24.24
N GLY A 69 7.88 -15.69 -23.24
CA GLY A 69 7.06 -15.96 -22.06
C GLY A 69 7.63 -17.07 -21.16
N ALA A 70 8.88 -17.51 -21.41
CA ALA A 70 9.51 -18.54 -20.61
C ALA A 70 9.71 -18.08 -19.17
N HIS A 71 9.42 -18.97 -18.22
CA HIS A 71 9.66 -18.70 -16.80
C HIS A 71 11.15 -18.56 -16.52
N PHE A 72 11.58 -17.44 -15.95
CA PHE A 72 12.98 -17.22 -15.58
C PHE A 72 13.21 -17.48 -14.10
N ALA A 73 12.44 -16.82 -13.24
CA ALA A 73 12.60 -16.93 -11.79
C ALA A 73 11.32 -16.54 -11.04
N THR A 74 11.11 -17.14 -9.87
CA THR A 74 10.02 -16.76 -8.95
C THR A 74 10.60 -16.25 -7.64
N CYS A 75 10.11 -15.12 -7.14
CA CYS A 75 10.43 -14.58 -5.83
C CYS A 75 9.22 -14.73 -4.90
N PRO A 76 9.22 -15.71 -3.99
CA PRO A 76 8.17 -15.85 -2.99
C PRO A 76 8.32 -14.83 -1.86
N ILE A 77 7.24 -14.12 -1.56
CA ILE A 77 7.15 -13.10 -0.51
C ILE A 77 6.06 -13.54 0.48
N GLU A 78 6.46 -13.89 1.69
CA GLU A 78 5.54 -14.35 2.75
C GLU A 78 5.02 -13.19 3.59
N ASN A 79 5.86 -12.18 3.83
CA ASN A 79 5.52 -11.01 4.64
C ASN A 79 6.11 -9.77 3.99
N TYR A 80 5.46 -8.62 4.19
CA TYR A 80 5.98 -7.32 3.82
C TYR A 80 5.85 -6.32 4.98
N PRO A 81 6.90 -5.52 5.28
CA PRO A 81 8.22 -5.51 4.63
C PRO A 81 9.08 -6.74 4.97
N SER A 82 9.89 -7.23 4.03
CA SER A 82 10.80 -8.39 4.20
C SER A 82 12.04 -8.26 3.33
N ILE A 83 13.09 -9.02 3.67
CA ILE A 83 14.34 -9.14 2.89
C ILE A 83 14.12 -9.74 1.49
N ALA A 84 12.94 -10.30 1.23
CA ALA A 84 12.58 -10.81 -0.10
C ALA A 84 12.55 -9.72 -1.17
N VAL A 85 12.21 -8.47 -0.80
CA VAL A 85 12.24 -7.30 -1.69
C VAL A 85 12.83 -6.13 -0.90
N GLU A 86 14.03 -5.69 -1.29
CA GLU A 86 14.73 -4.58 -0.66
C GLU A 86 14.90 -3.42 -1.64
N ASN A 87 14.58 -2.21 -1.20
CA ASN A 87 14.88 -1.00 -1.95
C ASN A 87 16.37 -0.67 -1.89
N VAL A 88 16.91 -0.22 -3.01
CA VAL A 88 18.28 0.27 -3.11
C VAL A 88 18.39 1.67 -2.48
N GLU A 89 19.52 1.99 -1.87
CA GLU A 89 19.71 3.25 -1.10
C GLU A 89 19.76 4.52 -1.98
N ASP A 90 20.43 4.45 -3.13
CA ASP A 90 20.72 5.58 -4.02
C ASP A 90 19.64 5.79 -5.10
N SER A 91 18.69 4.85 -5.25
CA SER A 91 17.67 4.93 -6.29
C SER A 91 16.37 4.25 -5.88
N THR A 92 15.26 4.89 -6.25
CA THR A 92 13.90 4.34 -6.06
C THR A 92 13.42 3.48 -7.23
N ARG A 93 14.19 3.44 -8.34
CA ARG A 93 13.86 2.63 -9.53
C ARG A 93 14.40 1.22 -9.48
N TYR A 94 15.35 0.96 -8.58
CA TYR A 94 16.03 -0.33 -8.48
C TYR A 94 15.67 -1.02 -7.16
N PHE A 95 15.53 -2.33 -7.23
CA PHE A 95 15.21 -3.19 -6.09
C PHE A 95 16.07 -4.43 -6.14
N VAL A 96 16.33 -5.01 -4.98
CA VAL A 96 16.90 -6.35 -4.87
C VAL A 96 15.78 -7.29 -4.50
N ILE A 97 15.64 -8.37 -5.27
CA ILE A 97 14.66 -9.42 -4.99
C ILE A 97 15.38 -10.74 -4.70
N ARG A 98 14.80 -11.54 -3.80
CA ARG A 98 15.25 -12.90 -3.50
C ARG A 98 14.47 -13.88 -4.36
N VAL A 99 15.10 -14.34 -5.44
CA VAL A 99 14.52 -15.37 -6.30
C VAL A 99 14.83 -16.77 -5.78
N GLN A 100 13.95 -17.71 -6.09
CA GLN A 100 14.10 -19.13 -5.82
C GLN A 100 13.94 -19.90 -7.13
N ASN A 101 14.89 -20.79 -7.41
CA ASN A 101 14.80 -21.73 -8.53
C ASN A 101 13.91 -22.91 -8.20
N GLU A 102 13.52 -23.70 -9.20
CA GLU A 102 12.75 -24.94 -9.04
C GLU A 102 13.43 -25.93 -8.08
N ASN A 103 14.76 -25.88 -8.00
CA ASN A 103 15.58 -26.70 -7.09
C ASN A 103 15.60 -26.18 -5.63
N GLY A 104 14.84 -25.13 -5.30
CA GLY A 104 14.80 -24.54 -3.96
C GLY A 104 16.00 -23.66 -3.60
N GLN A 105 16.99 -23.54 -4.48
CA GLN A 105 18.13 -22.64 -4.27
C GLN A 105 17.69 -21.18 -4.36
N GLN A 106 18.13 -20.39 -3.38
CA GLN A 106 17.83 -18.96 -3.30
C GLN A 106 18.99 -18.14 -3.85
N ALA A 107 18.69 -17.14 -4.66
CA ALA A 107 19.65 -16.17 -5.16
C ALA A 107 19.08 -14.76 -5.03
N PHE A 108 19.97 -13.77 -4.99
CA PHE A 108 19.58 -12.36 -5.02
C PHE A 108 19.83 -11.78 -6.40
N LEU A 109 18.85 -11.02 -6.87
CA LEU A 109 18.86 -10.42 -8.18
C LEU A 109 18.46 -8.95 -8.09
N GLY A 110 19.14 -8.11 -8.85
CA GLY A 110 18.76 -6.71 -8.99
C GLY A 110 17.71 -6.60 -10.08
N ILE A 111 16.62 -5.89 -9.81
CA ILE A 111 15.65 -5.49 -10.83
C ILE A 111 15.61 -3.97 -10.92
N GLY A 112 15.36 -3.46 -12.12
CA GLY A 112 15.29 -2.04 -12.41
C GLY A 112 14.16 -1.73 -13.37
N PHE A 113 13.44 -0.66 -13.04
CA PHE A 113 12.42 -0.10 -13.93
C PHE A 113 13.02 1.05 -14.73
N ASN A 114 12.62 1.17 -15.99
CA ASN A 114 12.98 2.31 -16.81
C ASN A 114 12.42 3.61 -16.22
N ASP A 115 11.14 3.56 -15.84
CA ASP A 115 10.40 4.70 -15.32
C ASP A 115 10.15 4.61 -13.82
N ARG A 116 10.19 5.77 -13.16
CA ARG A 116 9.95 5.88 -11.72
C ARG A 116 8.49 5.55 -11.35
N SER A 117 7.54 5.83 -12.24
CA SER A 117 6.14 5.45 -12.06
C SER A 117 5.98 3.94 -11.92
N ASP A 118 6.63 3.15 -12.77
CA ASP A 118 6.52 1.70 -12.74
C ASP A 118 7.11 1.09 -11.46
N SER A 119 8.25 1.63 -11.00
CA SER A 119 8.82 1.24 -9.71
C SER A 119 7.91 1.56 -8.53
N PHE A 120 7.16 2.66 -8.62
CA PHE A 120 6.21 3.05 -7.58
C PHE A 120 5.00 2.12 -7.57
N ASP A 121 4.42 1.84 -8.74
CA ASP A 121 3.31 0.89 -8.89
C ASP A 121 3.69 -0.49 -8.36
N PHE A 122 4.90 -0.97 -8.64
CA PHE A 122 5.40 -2.25 -8.12
C PHE A 122 5.42 -2.26 -6.59
N ASN A 123 5.97 -1.22 -5.97
CA ASN A 123 6.06 -1.13 -4.52
C ASN A 123 4.67 -1.03 -3.86
N VAL A 124 3.77 -0.24 -4.45
CA VAL A 124 2.39 -0.09 -3.95
C VAL A 124 1.58 -1.36 -4.13
N ALA A 125 1.69 -2.04 -5.27
CA ALA A 125 0.97 -3.28 -5.53
C ALA A 125 1.38 -4.39 -4.54
N LEU A 126 2.66 -4.47 -4.17
CA LEU A 126 3.10 -5.36 -3.09
C LEU A 126 2.49 -4.96 -1.74
N GLN A 127 2.56 -3.68 -1.37
CA GLN A 127 2.00 -3.21 -0.10
C GLN A 127 0.50 -3.44 0.03
N ASP A 128 -0.25 -3.17 -1.04
CA ASP A 128 -1.70 -3.31 -1.09
C ASP A 128 -2.12 -4.78 -0.92
N HIS A 129 -1.39 -5.70 -1.57
CA HIS A 129 -1.63 -7.13 -1.42
C HIS A 129 -1.51 -7.61 0.03
N PHE A 130 -0.44 -7.23 0.74
CA PHE A 130 -0.29 -7.61 2.16
C PHE A 130 -1.24 -6.87 3.09
N LYS A 131 -1.65 -5.65 2.75
CA LYS A 131 -2.69 -4.92 3.49
C LYS A 131 -4.04 -5.63 3.36
N TYR A 132 -4.40 -6.05 2.15
CA TYR A 132 -5.58 -6.83 1.86
C TYR A 132 -5.59 -8.16 2.62
N ILE A 133 -4.48 -8.92 2.60
CA ILE A 133 -4.36 -10.18 3.37
C ILE A 133 -4.55 -9.93 4.88
N LYS A 134 -3.91 -8.90 5.44
CA LYS A 134 -4.06 -8.56 6.87
C LYS A 134 -5.49 -8.21 7.23
N GLN A 135 -6.22 -7.54 6.33
CA GLN A 135 -7.62 -7.19 6.55
C GLN A 135 -8.53 -8.42 6.44
N ASN A 136 -8.35 -9.27 5.43
CA ASN A 136 -9.09 -10.52 5.29
C ASN A 136 -8.91 -11.43 6.51
N LYS A 137 -7.67 -11.56 7.01
CA LYS A 137 -7.38 -12.37 8.19
C LYS A 137 -8.08 -11.85 9.45
N LYS A 138 -8.27 -10.53 9.58
CA LYS A 138 -9.03 -9.93 10.68
C LYS A 138 -10.53 -10.21 10.56
N ILE A 139 -11.09 -10.05 9.36
CA ILE A 139 -12.50 -10.37 9.09
C ILE A 139 -12.76 -11.85 9.41
N GLU A 140 -11.89 -12.74 8.94
CA GLU A 140 -12.04 -14.17 9.18
C GLU A 140 -11.84 -14.53 10.67
N GLN A 141 -11.02 -13.78 11.41
CA GLN A 141 -10.92 -13.90 12.87
C GLN A 141 -12.18 -13.41 13.57
N GLU A 142 -12.77 -12.28 13.14
CA GLU A 142 -14.04 -11.77 13.67
C GLU A 142 -15.20 -12.73 13.37
N GLU A 143 -15.24 -13.32 12.17
CA GLU A 143 -16.18 -14.38 11.81
C GLU A 143 -15.97 -15.64 12.65
N LYS A 144 -14.72 -16.08 12.85
CA LYS A 144 -14.42 -17.22 13.72
C LYS A 144 -14.72 -16.93 15.18
N VAL A 145 -14.51 -15.72 15.68
CA VAL A 145 -14.92 -15.31 17.02
C VAL A 145 -16.45 -15.34 17.10
N THR A 146 -17.17 -14.80 16.12
CA THR A 146 -18.64 -14.82 16.08
C THR A 146 -19.22 -16.24 15.97
N ASN A 147 -18.57 -17.13 15.22
CA ASN A 147 -18.95 -18.53 15.07
C ASN A 147 -18.53 -19.39 16.28
N ASN A 148 -17.40 -19.12 16.94
CA ASN A 148 -17.04 -19.78 18.21
C ASN A 148 -17.89 -19.25 19.38
N LEU A 149 -18.33 -17.99 19.33
CA LEU A 149 -19.40 -17.52 20.21
C LEU A 149 -20.70 -18.28 19.96
N SER A 150 -20.99 -18.79 18.76
CA SER A 150 -22.16 -19.66 18.56
C SER A 150 -22.00 -21.06 19.19
N SER A 151 -20.79 -21.41 19.60
CA SER A 151 -20.47 -22.69 20.29
C SER A 151 -20.29 -22.53 21.81
N GLU A 152 -19.99 -21.31 22.28
CA GLU A 152 -19.81 -20.96 23.71
C GLU A 152 -20.77 -19.84 24.19
N GLN A 153 -21.89 -19.61 23.49
CA GLN A 153 -22.95 -18.66 23.88
C GLN A 153 -23.86 -19.22 24.98
N GLN A 154 -23.29 -19.54 26.15
CA GLN A 154 -24.07 -19.56 27.39
C GLN A 154 -23.78 -18.40 28.34
N GLN A 155 -22.78 -17.53 28.11
CA GLN A 155 -22.44 -16.52 29.14
C GLN A 155 -21.98 -15.11 28.71
N GLN A 156 -22.05 -14.72 27.44
CA GLN A 156 -21.89 -13.30 27.06
C GLN A 156 -23.14 -12.75 26.40
N SER A 157 -23.67 -11.71 27.03
CA SER A 157 -24.94 -11.05 26.72
C SER A 157 -25.04 -10.72 25.24
N LYS A 158 -25.82 -11.53 24.52
CA LYS A 158 -26.36 -11.22 23.20
C LYS A 158 -27.09 -9.89 23.30
N LEU A 159 -26.44 -8.81 22.88
CA LEU A 159 -27.09 -7.52 22.69
C LEU A 159 -28.04 -7.68 21.51
N ASP A 160 -29.28 -8.06 21.82
CA ASP A 160 -30.34 -8.21 20.85
C ASP A 160 -30.75 -6.81 20.37
N LEU A 161 -30.17 -6.40 19.24
CA LEU A 161 -30.52 -5.16 18.54
C LEU A 161 -31.74 -5.36 17.62
N SER A 162 -32.40 -6.51 17.67
CA SER A 162 -33.66 -6.74 16.98
C SER A 162 -34.78 -6.01 17.71
N PHE A 163 -35.64 -5.34 16.96
CA PHE A 163 -36.86 -4.77 17.53
C PHE A 163 -37.70 -5.89 18.11
N LYS A 164 -38.07 -5.77 19.38
CA LYS A 164 -39.10 -6.64 19.95
C LYS A 164 -40.40 -6.37 19.20
N GLU A 165 -41.12 -7.44 18.84
CA GLU A 165 -42.39 -7.35 18.12
C GLU A 165 -43.31 -6.32 18.80
N GLY A 166 -43.61 -5.22 18.09
CA GLY A 166 -44.41 -4.09 18.59
C GLY A 166 -43.66 -2.80 18.95
N GLN A 167 -42.33 -2.77 18.91
CA GLN A 167 -41.57 -1.53 19.17
C GLN A 167 -41.52 -0.63 17.92
N THR A 168 -42.22 0.51 17.95
CA THR A 168 -42.25 1.49 16.85
C THR A 168 -41.14 2.54 17.03
N ILE A 169 -40.24 2.68 16.06
CA ILE A 169 -39.21 3.73 16.06
C ILE A 169 -39.86 5.03 15.57
N LYS A 170 -39.90 6.05 16.42
CA LYS A 170 -40.26 7.41 15.98
C LYS A 170 -39.08 8.05 15.27
N ILE A 171 -39.08 7.97 13.95
CA ILE A 171 -38.16 8.70 13.08
C ILE A 171 -38.77 10.07 12.75
N ASN A 172 -38.16 11.15 13.26
CA ASN A 172 -38.50 12.51 12.83
C ASN A 172 -37.80 12.80 11.50
N LEU A 173 -38.46 12.49 10.38
CA LEU A 173 -37.98 12.89 9.07
C LEU A 173 -38.32 14.36 8.85
N LYS A 174 -37.33 15.24 8.90
CA LYS A 174 -37.47 16.60 8.38
C LYS A 174 -37.46 16.51 6.86
N SER A 175 -38.65 16.41 6.26
CA SER A 175 -38.84 16.36 4.82
C SER A 175 -38.41 17.69 4.19
N SER A 176 -37.21 17.74 3.62
CA SER A 176 -36.88 18.68 2.55
C SER A 176 -37.23 18.04 1.21
N PHE A 177 -38.51 17.73 1.02
CA PHE A 177 -39.09 17.45 -0.29
C PHE A 177 -40.28 18.40 -0.43
N ALA A 178 -39.97 19.60 -0.92
CA ALA A 178 -40.98 20.53 -1.39
C ALA A 178 -41.51 20.00 -2.72
N GLY A 179 -42.81 19.70 -2.73
CA GLY A 179 -43.53 19.16 -3.87
C GLY A 179 -43.73 20.18 -4.99
N ASP A 180 -44.06 19.61 -6.15
CA ASP A 180 -44.45 20.26 -7.38
C ASP A 180 -45.75 21.07 -7.30
N GLU A 181 -45.81 22.07 -8.20
CA GLU A 181 -46.99 22.65 -8.88
C GLU A 181 -47.68 23.94 -8.34
N PRO A 182 -48.44 24.71 -9.16
CA PRO A 182 -47.93 25.78 -10.05
C PRO A 182 -48.63 27.14 -9.87
N SER A 183 -47.97 28.26 -10.18
CA SER A 183 -48.68 29.49 -10.59
C SER A 183 -47.78 30.58 -11.20
N LYS A 184 -47.98 30.79 -12.50
CA LYS A 184 -48.11 32.07 -13.24
C LYS A 184 -47.35 33.34 -12.79
N LYS A 185 -46.54 33.82 -13.76
CA LYS A 185 -46.39 35.22 -14.26
C LYS A 185 -46.02 36.35 -13.28
N SER A 186 -44.89 37.02 -13.57
CA SER A 186 -44.76 38.47 -13.86
C SER A 186 -43.36 38.98 -13.49
N VAL A 187 -42.47 39.16 -14.47
CA VAL A 187 -41.92 40.47 -14.92
C VAL A 187 -41.28 41.36 -13.84
N LYS A 188 -39.94 41.43 -13.91
CA LYS A 188 -39.01 42.59 -13.78
C LYS A 188 -39.43 43.85 -12.98
N ASN A 189 -38.58 44.22 -12.00
CA ASN A 189 -37.70 45.43 -11.95
C ASN A 189 -37.36 45.73 -10.47
N MET A 190 -36.09 45.67 -10.05
CA MET A 190 -35.04 46.72 -10.04
C MET A 190 -35.17 47.72 -8.87
N ASN A 191 -34.01 48.03 -8.28
CA ASN A 191 -33.67 48.73 -7.02
C ASN A 191 -33.71 47.83 -5.76
N ASP A 192 -32.68 47.75 -4.92
CA ASP A 192 -31.65 48.73 -4.62
C ASP A 192 -30.35 48.08 -4.10
N ASN A 193 -29.26 48.82 -4.22
CA ASN A 193 -27.87 48.61 -3.79
C ASN A 193 -27.61 47.66 -2.60
N PHE A 194 -26.62 46.75 -2.73
CA PHE A 194 -25.34 46.80 -2.01
C PHE A 194 -24.42 45.63 -2.42
N THR A 195 -23.14 45.90 -2.61
CA THR A 195 -22.07 44.99 -3.05
C THR A 195 -21.45 44.22 -1.84
N PRO A 196 -20.39 43.38 -2.00
CA PRO A 196 -20.45 41.94 -1.77
C PRO A 196 -19.73 41.50 -0.48
N GLY A 197 -20.37 40.69 0.35
CA GLY A 197 -19.81 40.19 1.60
C GLY A 197 -18.73 39.13 1.40
N ILE A 198 -17.47 39.56 1.41
CA ILE A 198 -16.29 38.72 1.65
C ILE A 198 -16.37 38.25 3.12
N LEU A 199 -16.52 36.93 3.33
CA LEU A 199 -16.47 36.35 4.67
C LEU A 199 -15.03 36.39 5.21
N PRO A 200 -14.81 36.82 6.47
CA PRO A 200 -13.48 36.83 7.06
C PRO A 200 -13.01 35.39 7.36
N PRO A 201 -11.74 35.05 7.10
CA PRO A 201 -11.21 33.72 7.43
C PRO A 201 -11.05 33.52 8.95
N PRO A 202 -11.21 32.27 9.44
CA PRO A 202 -11.17 31.93 10.86
C PRO A 202 -9.76 32.11 11.46
N LYS A 203 -9.71 32.62 12.69
CA LYS A 203 -8.48 32.83 13.47
C LYS A 203 -7.90 31.48 13.92
N SER A 204 -6.87 30.99 13.25
CA SER A 204 -6.04 29.88 13.73
C SER A 204 -4.99 30.40 14.72
N ASN A 205 -5.10 30.00 15.99
CA ASN A 205 -4.08 30.16 17.01
C ASN A 205 -2.85 29.31 16.65
N ILE A 206 -1.82 29.94 16.09
CA ILE A 206 -0.50 29.34 15.84
C ILE A 206 0.41 29.77 16.99
N PRO A 207 0.92 28.86 17.84
CA PRO A 207 1.98 29.20 18.76
C PRO A 207 3.27 29.48 17.97
N LYS A 208 3.75 30.72 18.06
CA LYS A 208 5.05 31.16 17.51
C LYS A 208 6.17 30.34 18.17
N ILE A 209 6.78 29.45 17.41
CA ILE A 209 8.08 28.86 17.75
C ILE A 209 9.12 29.92 17.42
N THR A 210 9.64 30.58 18.45
CA THR A 210 10.82 31.45 18.34
C THR A 210 12.05 30.58 18.07
N PRO A 211 12.97 30.99 17.18
CA PRO A 211 14.22 30.27 16.97
C PRO A 211 15.07 30.26 18.25
N PRO A 212 15.77 29.16 18.55
CA PRO A 212 16.64 29.08 19.72
C PRO A 212 17.80 30.09 19.61
N PRO A 213 18.25 30.69 20.72
CA PRO A 213 19.37 31.62 20.73
C PRO A 213 20.69 30.91 20.38
N PRO A 214 21.65 31.62 19.75
CA PRO A 214 22.96 31.07 19.46
C PRO A 214 23.70 30.76 20.77
N SER A 215 24.15 29.52 20.91
CA SER A 215 25.02 29.07 21.99
C SER A 215 26.38 29.77 21.89
N THR A 216 26.66 30.65 22.84
CA THR A 216 28.00 31.18 23.13
C THR A 216 28.84 30.05 23.71
N ASN A 217 29.80 29.57 22.93
CA ASN A 217 30.77 28.57 23.35
C ASN A 217 31.82 29.28 24.23
N SER A 218 31.70 29.14 25.55
CA SER A 218 32.73 29.51 26.51
C SER A 218 33.17 28.25 27.23
N ASP A 219 34.26 27.64 26.76
CA ASP A 219 35.13 26.82 27.59
C ASP A 219 36.54 26.83 26.99
N SER A 220 37.34 27.75 27.51
CA SER A 220 38.50 27.41 28.32
C SER A 220 39.10 26.01 28.10
N ASN A 221 40.23 26.00 27.39
CA ASN A 221 41.44 25.34 27.85
C ASN A 221 41.43 23.80 27.93
N TRP A 222 41.70 23.15 26.79
CA TRP A 222 42.49 21.91 26.78
C TRP A 222 43.34 21.86 25.50
N MET A 223 44.56 22.38 25.56
CA MET A 223 45.61 22.13 24.57
C MET A 223 46.77 21.53 25.35
N GLN A 224 47.00 20.23 25.16
CA GLN A 224 48.19 19.54 25.62
C GLN A 224 48.60 18.53 24.54
N PHE A 225 49.84 18.72 24.08
CA PHE A 225 50.65 17.95 23.13
C PHE A 225 50.40 18.21 21.63
#